data_AF-A0A0F7S706-F1
#
_entry.id   AF-A0A0F7S706-F1
#
_cell.length_a   1.000
_cell.length_b   1.000
_cell.length_c   1.000
_cell.angle_alpha   90.00
_cell.angle_beta   90.00
_cell.angle_gamma   90.00
#
_symmetry.space_group_name_H-M   'P 1'
#
loop_
_entity.id
_entity.type
_entity.pdbx_description
1 polymer ?
#
loop_
_entity_poly.entity_id
_entity_poly.type
_entity_poly.pdbx_seq_one_letter_code
_entity_poly.pdbx_strand_id
1 'polypeptide(L)'
;MWEPGYRERYYKEKFGVDLSDTDFRRQVVKSYIEGLCWVLAYYYQGVPSWQWYYPFHFSPFAADFEDLESLDIKFELGAPFKPFEQLMGVLPADSRASIPSAFHPLMTESDSEIIDFYPSEFEIDMNGKKMAWQGVALLPFIDEKRLLDALKEKYPLLSEDEVRRNGFGNNTLFVGSESRLYDFLCEEIYAKKPSTDDGTPKPVAVNPALSGGVTGYVKPDPVCVPGSTFNSPLTSQDLHDIHNDRSISVLYDFPEQKTPHRSVLLKGLKPPKRVLSAAEIDWVKRGSPDNRGRGRGRGSFGGGGGPGRNFHRNNNNHNQHQNNGYYGGGENGHTNPNFRGGHGGAGGAYGGGSCGSSGGGGYGGYGGYGGYQQDYQSLGGPPPAAAAPPPAAPYGGYGAAPAAGGTAYG
;
A
#
# COMPACT_ATOMS: atom_id res chain seq x y z
N MET A 1 24.94 3.07 -19.83
CA MET A 1 23.78 3.80 -20.42
C MET A 1 24.16 5.10 -21.13
N TRP A 2 25.19 5.83 -20.70
CA TRP A 2 25.58 7.14 -21.29
C TRP A 2 26.49 7.05 -22.52
N GLU A 3 26.94 5.85 -22.90
CA GLU A 3 27.83 5.61 -24.04
C GLU A 3 27.09 4.96 -25.21
N PRO A 4 27.54 5.17 -26.46
CA PRO A 4 27.00 4.48 -27.63
C PRO A 4 26.97 2.95 -27.46
N GLY A 5 26.01 2.29 -28.13
CA GLY A 5 25.79 0.84 -28.02
C GLY A 5 25.11 0.41 -26.72
N TYR A 6 24.58 1.33 -25.91
CA TYR A 6 23.94 1.00 -24.64
C TYR A 6 22.72 0.07 -24.80
N ARG A 7 21.98 0.15 -25.91
CA ARG A 7 20.80 -0.70 -26.15
C ARG A 7 21.19 -2.17 -26.28
N GLU A 8 22.23 -2.44 -27.07
CA GLU A 8 22.75 -3.79 -27.28
C GLU A 8 23.27 -4.40 -25.99
N ARG A 9 24.10 -3.64 -25.24
CA ARG A 9 24.58 -4.08 -23.93
C ARG A 9 23.44 -4.34 -22.94
N TYR A 10 22.43 -3.47 -22.91
CA TYR A 10 21.29 -3.63 -22.03
C TYR A 10 20.50 -4.91 -22.31
N TYR A 11 20.14 -5.17 -23.56
CA TYR A 11 19.38 -6.39 -23.90
C TYR A 11 20.19 -7.66 -23.64
N LYS A 12 21.49 -7.62 -23.96
CA LYS A 12 22.40 -8.74 -23.72
C LYS A 12 22.60 -9.03 -22.23
N GLU A 13 22.81 -8.00 -21.41
CA GLU A 13 23.06 -8.15 -19.97
C GLU A 13 21.79 -8.46 -19.17
N LYS A 14 20.64 -7.84 -19.52
CA LYS A 14 19.41 -7.92 -18.71
C LYS A 14 18.44 -9.00 -19.15
N PHE A 15 18.45 -9.33 -20.45
CA PHE A 15 17.54 -10.32 -21.02
C PHE A 15 18.27 -11.52 -21.63
N GLY A 16 19.60 -11.46 -21.78
CA GLY A 16 20.39 -12.54 -22.39
C GLY A 16 20.22 -12.65 -23.91
N VAL A 17 19.64 -11.63 -24.57
CA VAL A 17 19.35 -11.66 -26.01
C VAL A 17 20.11 -10.57 -26.78
N ASP A 18 20.39 -10.83 -28.05
CA ASP A 18 21.00 -9.83 -28.93
C ASP A 18 19.96 -8.82 -29.43
N LEU A 19 20.40 -7.58 -29.70
CA LEU A 19 19.50 -6.48 -30.12
C LEU A 19 18.76 -6.76 -31.44
N SER A 20 19.32 -7.65 -32.27
CA SER A 20 18.74 -8.10 -33.52
C SER A 20 17.50 -8.98 -33.35
N ASP A 21 17.26 -9.52 -32.15
CA ASP A 21 16.04 -10.26 -31.84
C ASP A 21 14.85 -9.29 -31.68
N THR A 22 14.30 -8.90 -32.82
CA THR A 22 13.16 -7.99 -32.89
C THR A 22 11.88 -8.62 -32.35
N ASP A 23 11.74 -9.94 -32.47
CA ASP A 23 10.54 -10.65 -32.02
C ASP A 23 10.48 -10.67 -30.50
N PHE A 24 11.60 -10.97 -29.83
CA PHE A 24 11.71 -10.87 -28.38
C PHE A 24 11.45 -9.44 -27.89
N ARG A 25 12.07 -8.44 -28.52
CA ARG A 25 11.83 -7.02 -28.17
C ARG A 25 10.36 -6.65 -28.32
N ARG A 26 9.71 -7.10 -29.40
CA ARG A 26 8.28 -6.87 -29.63
C ARG A 26 7.43 -7.58 -28.58
N GLN A 27 7.82 -8.77 -28.13
CA GLN A 27 7.16 -9.48 -27.03
C GLN A 27 7.25 -8.72 -25.71
N VAL A 28 8.45 -8.23 -25.34
CA VAL A 28 8.65 -7.43 -24.12
C VAL A 28 7.80 -6.15 -24.15
N VAL A 29 7.73 -5.47 -25.31
CA VAL A 29 6.89 -4.28 -25.52
C VAL A 29 5.41 -4.64 -25.42
N LYS A 30 4.97 -5.72 -26.07
CA LYS A 30 3.58 -6.19 -25.99
C LYS A 30 3.17 -6.43 -24.54
N SER A 31 3.92 -7.21 -23.77
CA SER A 31 3.62 -7.46 -22.35
C SER A 31 3.68 -6.19 -21.51
N TYR A 32 4.55 -5.23 -21.83
CA TYR A 32 4.59 -3.95 -21.10
C TYR A 32 3.33 -3.12 -21.36
N ILE A 33 2.90 -3.06 -22.62
CA ILE A 33 1.67 -2.36 -23.02
C ILE A 33 0.43 -3.05 -22.43
N GLU A 34 0.37 -4.38 -22.45
CA GLU A 34 -0.66 -5.15 -21.72
C GLU A 34 -0.67 -4.73 -20.25
N GLY A 35 0.48 -4.61 -19.60
CA GLY A 35 0.56 -4.14 -18.21
C GLY A 35 0.02 -2.73 -17.99
N LEU A 36 0.29 -1.81 -18.90
CA LEU A 36 -0.30 -0.46 -18.81
C LEU A 36 -1.83 -0.50 -18.95
N CYS A 37 -2.35 -1.28 -19.89
CA CYS A 37 -3.79 -1.49 -20.06
C CYS A 37 -4.42 -2.17 -18.85
N TRP A 38 -3.75 -3.19 -18.30
CA TRP A 38 -4.16 -3.91 -17.10
C TRP A 38 -4.27 -2.97 -15.90
N VAL A 39 -3.23 -2.16 -15.66
CA VAL A 39 -3.20 -1.18 -14.57
C VAL A 39 -4.31 -0.14 -14.77
N LEU A 40 -4.47 0.41 -15.97
CA LEU A 40 -5.52 1.40 -16.22
C LEU A 40 -6.92 0.81 -15.98
N ALA A 41 -7.19 -0.41 -16.45
CA ALA A 41 -8.44 -1.09 -16.18
C ALA A 41 -8.64 -1.37 -14.69
N TYR A 42 -7.60 -1.84 -13.99
CA TYR A 42 -7.63 -2.09 -12.55
C TYR A 42 -8.11 -0.88 -11.75
N TYR A 43 -7.59 0.32 -12.06
CA TYR A 43 -7.98 1.55 -11.36
C TYR A 43 -9.39 2.05 -11.70
N TYR A 44 -9.86 1.87 -12.94
CA TYR A 44 -11.10 2.52 -13.41
C TYR A 44 -12.30 1.58 -13.55
N GLN A 45 -12.07 0.27 -13.68
CA GLN A 45 -13.10 -0.74 -13.96
C GLN A 45 -12.97 -2.00 -13.06
N GLY A 46 -11.93 -2.10 -12.24
CA GLY A 46 -11.62 -3.29 -11.46
C GLY A 46 -10.68 -4.26 -12.19
N VAL A 47 -10.39 -5.41 -11.56
CA VAL A 47 -9.40 -6.38 -12.04
C VAL A 47 -9.80 -6.95 -13.41
N PRO A 48 -9.00 -6.74 -14.48
CA PRO A 48 -9.32 -7.29 -15.79
C PRO A 48 -8.83 -8.74 -15.98
N SER A 49 -7.81 -9.17 -15.22
CA SER A 49 -7.31 -10.54 -15.17
C SER A 49 -6.60 -10.80 -13.85
N TRP A 50 -6.98 -11.86 -13.14
CA TRP A 50 -6.32 -12.30 -11.91
C TRP A 50 -4.99 -13.03 -12.14
N GLN A 51 -4.81 -13.59 -13.34
CA GLN A 51 -3.66 -14.45 -13.69
C GLN A 51 -2.58 -13.70 -14.47
N TRP A 52 -2.93 -12.59 -15.11
CA TRP A 52 -1.98 -11.81 -15.90
C TRP A 52 -0.88 -11.20 -15.01
N TYR A 53 0.37 -11.33 -15.45
CA TYR A 53 1.53 -10.67 -14.87
C TYR A 53 2.51 -10.26 -15.98
N TYR A 54 3.45 -9.37 -15.65
CA TYR A 54 4.52 -8.98 -16.56
C TYR A 54 5.69 -9.98 -16.44
N PRO A 55 5.98 -10.80 -17.47
CA PRO A 55 6.89 -11.95 -17.33
C PRO A 55 8.37 -11.60 -17.55
N PHE A 56 8.77 -10.37 -17.19
CA PHE A 56 10.14 -9.90 -17.30
C PHE A 56 10.55 -9.09 -16.08
N HIS A 57 11.81 -9.20 -15.66
CA HIS A 57 12.35 -8.42 -14.55
C HIS A 57 12.65 -6.95 -14.92
N PHE A 58 12.78 -6.66 -16.21
CA PHE A 58 13.22 -5.37 -16.73
C PHE A 58 12.28 -4.85 -17.82
N SER A 59 12.20 -3.53 -17.96
CA SER A 59 11.39 -2.86 -18.97
C SER A 59 12.12 -2.74 -20.33
N PRO A 60 11.41 -2.61 -21.46
CA PRO A 60 12.04 -2.24 -22.73
C PRO A 60 12.42 -0.75 -22.75
N PHE A 61 13.13 -0.28 -23.78
CA PHE A 61 13.33 1.16 -23.96
C PHE A 61 12.09 1.82 -24.55
N ALA A 62 11.90 3.10 -24.24
CA ALA A 62 10.87 3.93 -24.90
C ALA A 62 10.96 3.91 -26.43
N ALA A 63 12.18 3.79 -26.97
CA ALA A 63 12.43 3.71 -28.41
C ALA A 63 12.00 2.36 -29.04
N ASP A 64 11.66 1.34 -28.25
CA ASP A 64 11.16 0.06 -28.76
C ASP A 64 9.63 0.04 -28.91
N PHE A 65 8.93 1.08 -28.42
CA PHE A 65 7.47 1.22 -28.50
C PHE A 65 7.04 1.71 -29.89
N GLU A 66 7.22 0.86 -30.89
CA GLU A 66 6.82 1.08 -32.27
C GLU A 66 5.58 0.23 -32.61
N ASP A 67 4.76 0.67 -33.57
CA ASP A 67 3.63 -0.10 -34.12
C ASP A 67 2.61 -0.61 -33.08
N LEU A 68 2.32 0.21 -32.06
CA LEU A 68 1.45 -0.15 -30.93
C LEU A 68 0.00 -0.44 -31.35
N GLU A 69 -0.46 0.18 -32.44
CA GLU A 69 -1.84 0.02 -32.94
C GLU A 69 -2.13 -1.41 -33.43
N SER A 70 -1.09 -2.17 -33.78
CA SER A 70 -1.21 -3.57 -34.22
C SER A 70 -1.37 -4.57 -33.08
N LEU A 71 -1.17 -4.15 -31.83
CA LEU A 71 -1.18 -5.05 -30.67
C LEU A 71 -2.61 -5.45 -30.31
N ASP A 72 -2.89 -6.75 -30.35
CA ASP A 72 -4.13 -7.33 -29.81
C ASP A 72 -3.97 -7.58 -28.31
N ILE A 73 -4.68 -6.79 -27.50
CA ILE A 73 -4.68 -6.86 -26.03
C ILE A 73 -6.02 -7.39 -25.56
N LYS A 74 -5.99 -8.58 -24.97
CA LYS A 74 -7.16 -9.24 -24.41
C LYS A 74 -6.80 -9.80 -23.05
N PHE A 75 -7.74 -9.67 -22.12
CA PHE A 75 -7.61 -10.21 -20.77
C PHE A 75 -8.67 -11.27 -20.55
N GLU A 76 -8.25 -12.40 -19.97
CA GLU A 76 -9.15 -13.39 -19.42
C GLU A 76 -9.23 -13.13 -17.91
N LEU A 77 -10.46 -12.94 -17.40
CA LEU A 77 -10.63 -12.57 -16.00
C LEU A 77 -10.00 -13.59 -15.05
N GLY A 78 -10.15 -14.89 -15.35
CA GLY A 78 -9.69 -15.97 -14.49
C GLY A 78 -10.39 -15.93 -13.13
N ALA A 79 -9.72 -16.44 -12.10
CA ALA A 79 -10.18 -16.41 -10.73
C ALA A 79 -9.01 -16.02 -9.81
N PRO A 80 -9.28 -15.38 -8.65
CA PRO A 80 -8.25 -15.19 -7.65
C PRO A 80 -7.78 -16.53 -7.10
N PHE A 81 -6.49 -16.62 -6.80
CA PHE A 81 -5.94 -17.72 -6.02
C PHE A 81 -6.66 -17.85 -4.68
N LYS A 82 -6.80 -19.09 -4.20
CA LYS A 82 -7.17 -19.35 -2.81
C LYS A 82 -6.08 -18.81 -1.87
N PRO A 83 -6.42 -18.51 -0.60
CA PRO A 83 -5.46 -17.98 0.36
C PRO A 83 -4.14 -18.77 0.43
N PHE A 84 -4.19 -20.10 0.50
CA PHE A 84 -2.96 -20.90 0.57
C PHE A 84 -2.22 -21.02 -0.77
N GLU A 85 -2.91 -21.01 -1.90
CA GLU A 85 -2.28 -20.96 -3.23
C GLU A 85 -1.47 -19.66 -3.37
N GLN A 86 -2.05 -18.53 -2.95
CA GLN A 86 -1.38 -17.23 -2.94
C GLN A 86 -0.21 -17.17 -1.93
N LEU A 87 -0.33 -17.78 -0.74
CA LEU A 87 0.78 -17.84 0.21
C LEU A 87 1.93 -18.69 -0.33
N MET A 88 1.64 -19.81 -0.97
CA MET A 88 2.66 -20.63 -1.62
C MET A 88 3.30 -19.91 -2.81
N GLY A 89 2.58 -19.00 -3.47
CA GLY A 89 3.12 -18.18 -4.54
C GLY A 89 3.90 -16.93 -4.12
N VAL A 90 3.92 -16.59 -2.82
CA VAL A 90 4.53 -15.34 -2.32
C VAL A 90 5.57 -15.57 -1.23
N LEU A 91 5.36 -16.55 -0.35
CA LEU A 91 6.24 -16.76 0.80
C LEU A 91 7.53 -17.50 0.41
N PRO A 92 8.68 -17.10 0.98
CA PRO A 92 9.87 -17.93 0.96
C PRO A 92 9.72 -19.13 1.91
N ALA A 93 10.53 -20.17 1.70
CA ALA A 93 10.53 -21.39 2.51
C ALA A 93 10.70 -21.12 4.03
N ASP A 94 11.48 -20.11 4.41
CA ASP A 94 11.68 -19.72 5.81
C ASP A 94 10.41 -19.26 6.51
N SER A 95 9.40 -18.80 5.75
CA SER A 95 8.11 -18.34 6.27
C SER A 95 7.03 -19.43 6.26
N ARG A 96 7.40 -20.70 6.04
CA ARG A 96 6.47 -21.85 6.00
C ARG A 96 5.60 -22.01 7.25
N ALA A 97 6.01 -21.47 8.39
CA ALA A 97 5.18 -21.47 9.61
C ALA A 97 3.80 -20.80 9.43
N SER A 98 3.62 -19.97 8.40
CA SER A 98 2.37 -19.26 8.08
C SER A 98 1.39 -20.09 7.23
N ILE A 99 1.76 -21.29 6.78
CA ILE A 99 0.94 -22.17 5.94
C ILE A 99 0.75 -23.55 6.60
N PRO A 100 -0.26 -24.34 6.19
CA PRO A 100 -0.45 -25.71 6.66
C PRO A 100 0.82 -26.57 6.55
N SER A 101 1.07 -27.37 7.58
CA SER A 101 2.22 -28.29 7.63
C SER A 101 2.26 -29.27 6.45
N ALA A 102 1.09 -29.62 5.89
CA ALA A 102 0.95 -30.46 4.71
C ALA A 102 1.67 -29.92 3.46
N PHE A 103 1.87 -28.60 3.37
CA PHE A 103 2.54 -27.97 2.23
C PHE A 103 4.04 -27.72 2.47
N HIS A 104 4.55 -27.83 3.70
CA HIS A 104 5.96 -27.53 4.00
C HIS A 104 6.95 -28.35 3.17
N PRO A 105 6.72 -29.66 2.92
CA PRO A 105 7.62 -30.44 2.08
C PRO A 105 7.78 -29.89 0.66
N LEU A 106 6.72 -29.28 0.10
CA LEU A 106 6.77 -28.72 -1.25
C LEU A 106 7.79 -27.58 -1.40
N MET A 107 8.10 -26.87 -0.31
CA MET A 107 9.05 -25.75 -0.31
C MET A 107 10.48 -26.15 0.07
N THR A 108 10.68 -27.36 0.60
CA THR A 108 11.91 -27.69 1.36
C THR A 108 12.54 -29.00 0.99
N GLU A 109 11.77 -29.98 0.54
CA GLU A 109 12.31 -31.27 0.11
C GLU A 109 12.84 -31.16 -1.32
N SER A 110 14.03 -31.73 -1.54
CA SER A 110 14.71 -31.67 -2.84
C SER A 110 14.00 -32.45 -3.95
N ASP A 111 13.10 -33.36 -3.59
CA ASP A 111 12.29 -34.16 -4.51
C ASP A 111 10.93 -33.51 -4.84
N SER A 112 10.63 -32.34 -4.26
CA SER A 112 9.42 -31.59 -4.58
C SER A 112 9.40 -31.14 -6.04
N GLU A 113 8.26 -31.33 -6.70
CA GLU A 113 8.04 -30.95 -8.10
C GLU A 113 8.13 -29.44 -8.36
N ILE A 114 8.10 -28.62 -7.31
CA ILE A 114 8.12 -27.15 -7.37
C ILE A 114 9.23 -26.54 -6.50
N ILE A 115 10.24 -27.33 -6.12
CA ILE A 115 11.36 -26.85 -5.28
C ILE A 115 12.13 -25.71 -5.94
N ASP A 116 12.16 -25.66 -7.28
CA ASP A 116 12.80 -24.62 -8.08
C ASP A 116 12.18 -23.23 -7.87
N PHE A 117 10.97 -23.13 -7.33
CA PHE A 117 10.34 -21.84 -7.01
C PHE A 117 10.90 -21.20 -5.73
N TYR A 118 11.61 -21.95 -4.90
CA TYR A 118 12.04 -21.53 -3.55
C TYR A 118 13.57 -21.58 -3.39
N PRO A 119 14.33 -20.80 -4.17
CA PRO A 119 15.79 -20.77 -4.01
C PRO A 119 16.18 -20.19 -2.64
N SER A 120 17.16 -20.80 -1.98
CA SER A 120 17.71 -20.28 -0.71
C SER A 120 18.55 -19.02 -0.90
N GLU A 121 19.13 -18.84 -2.08
CA GLU A 121 19.91 -17.68 -2.48
C GLU A 121 19.48 -17.20 -3.87
N PHE A 122 19.39 -15.89 -4.07
CA PHE A 122 19.04 -15.28 -5.35
C PHE A 122 19.81 -13.97 -5.55
N GLU A 123 19.98 -13.58 -6.81
CA GLU A 123 20.73 -12.38 -7.16
C GLU A 123 19.87 -11.11 -7.06
N ILE A 124 20.47 -10.01 -6.63
CA ILE A 124 19.86 -8.68 -6.66
C ILE A 124 20.64 -7.80 -7.63
N ASP A 125 20.02 -7.46 -8.75
CA ASP A 125 20.57 -6.51 -9.70
C ASP A 125 20.30 -5.07 -9.25
N MET A 126 21.35 -4.38 -8.83
CA MET A 126 21.25 -3.00 -8.38
C MET A 126 20.77 -2.03 -9.47
N ASN A 127 20.92 -2.36 -10.76
CA ASN A 127 20.47 -1.56 -11.91
C ASN A 127 20.74 -0.03 -11.77
N GLY A 128 21.94 0.32 -11.30
CA GLY A 128 22.39 1.69 -11.08
C GLY A 128 21.79 2.40 -9.85
N LYS A 129 21.06 1.68 -9.00
CA LYS A 129 20.52 2.17 -7.72
C LYS A 129 21.54 2.04 -6.60
N LYS A 130 21.32 2.79 -5.52
CA LYS A 130 22.26 2.87 -4.40
C LYS A 130 21.96 1.88 -3.28
N MET A 131 20.68 1.61 -3.03
CA MET A 131 20.25 0.79 -1.91
C MET A 131 19.67 -0.53 -2.42
N ALA A 132 19.95 -1.64 -1.76
CA ALA A 132 19.54 -2.97 -2.20
C ALA A 132 18.02 -3.11 -2.39
N TRP A 133 17.21 -2.45 -1.54
CA TRP A 133 15.74 -2.42 -1.66
C TRP A 133 15.22 -1.71 -2.93
N GLN A 134 16.09 -1.00 -3.66
CA GLN A 134 15.79 -0.42 -4.97
C GLN A 134 16.24 -1.33 -6.13
N GLY A 135 17.05 -2.35 -5.84
CA GLY A 135 17.49 -3.33 -6.81
C GLY A 135 16.36 -4.27 -7.22
N VAL A 136 16.62 -5.04 -8.27
CA VAL A 136 15.69 -6.02 -8.83
C VAL A 136 16.09 -7.39 -8.30
N ALA A 137 15.20 -8.04 -7.54
CA ALA A 137 15.38 -9.42 -7.13
C ALA A 137 15.13 -10.34 -8.34
N LEU A 138 16.13 -11.11 -8.73
CA LEU A 138 16.05 -12.05 -9.85
C LEU A 138 15.54 -13.40 -9.34
N LEU A 139 14.23 -13.50 -9.21
CA LEU A 139 13.54 -14.72 -8.77
C LEU A 139 12.92 -15.45 -9.97
N PRO A 140 12.82 -16.78 -9.94
CA PRO A 140 12.04 -17.51 -10.93
C PRO A 140 10.57 -17.11 -10.84
N PHE A 141 9.93 -16.91 -12.00
CA PHE A 141 8.48 -16.76 -12.04
C PHE A 141 7.81 -18.12 -11.79
N ILE A 142 6.79 -18.14 -10.95
CA ILE A 142 6.04 -19.34 -10.64
C ILE A 142 5.16 -19.73 -11.83
N ASP A 143 5.22 -21.00 -12.21
CA ASP A 143 4.25 -21.61 -13.10
C ASP A 143 2.99 -21.95 -12.30
N GLU A 144 1.91 -21.20 -12.54
CA GLU A 144 0.62 -21.37 -11.88
C GLU A 144 0.12 -22.82 -11.93
N LYS A 145 0.22 -23.46 -13.10
CA LYS A 145 -0.32 -24.80 -13.28
C LYS A 145 0.47 -25.82 -12.45
N ARG A 146 1.80 -25.76 -12.50
CA ARG A 146 2.67 -26.63 -11.67
C ARG A 146 2.40 -26.43 -10.19
N LEU A 147 2.23 -25.18 -9.74
CA LEU A 147 1.90 -24.88 -8.35
C LEU A 147 0.56 -25.50 -7.94
N LEU A 148 -0.50 -25.27 -8.72
CA LEU A 148 -1.85 -25.75 -8.39
C LEU A 148 -1.93 -27.28 -8.43
N ASP A 149 -1.27 -27.94 -9.38
CA ASP A 149 -1.23 -29.39 -9.49
C ASP A 149 -0.53 -30.01 -8.25
N ALA A 150 0.61 -29.46 -7.82
CA ALA A 150 1.31 -29.93 -6.61
C ALA A 150 0.49 -29.73 -5.32
N LEU A 151 -0.23 -28.60 -5.20
CA LEU A 151 -1.08 -28.33 -4.04
C LEU A 151 -2.31 -29.25 -4.00
N LYS A 152 -2.84 -29.61 -5.18
CA LYS A 152 -4.03 -30.46 -5.29
C LYS A 152 -3.86 -31.81 -4.61
N GLU A 153 -2.67 -32.38 -4.68
CA GLU A 153 -2.35 -33.66 -4.02
C GLU A 153 -2.34 -33.56 -2.50
N LYS A 154 -2.07 -32.37 -1.96
CA LYS A 154 -1.99 -32.13 -0.51
C LYS A 154 -3.30 -31.64 0.11
N TYR A 155 -4.26 -31.18 -0.69
CA TYR A 155 -5.57 -30.73 -0.18
C TYR A 155 -6.31 -31.72 0.73
N PRO A 156 -6.31 -33.03 0.46
CA PRO A 156 -6.95 -34.01 1.34
C PRO A 156 -6.33 -34.11 2.75
N LEU A 157 -5.11 -33.58 2.95
CA LEU A 157 -4.40 -33.61 4.23
C LEU A 157 -4.73 -32.41 5.12
N LEU A 158 -5.50 -31.44 4.62
CA LEU A 158 -5.87 -30.27 5.39
C LEU A 158 -6.93 -30.60 6.45
N SER A 159 -6.77 -30.00 7.62
CA SER A 159 -7.81 -30.00 8.66
C SER A 159 -9.05 -29.22 8.22
N GLU A 160 -10.19 -29.46 8.88
CA GLU A 160 -11.43 -28.74 8.59
C GLU A 160 -11.29 -27.21 8.74
N ASP A 161 -10.53 -26.76 9.75
CA ASP A 161 -10.25 -25.33 9.94
C ASP A 161 -9.38 -24.75 8.82
N GLU A 162 -8.38 -25.50 8.35
CA GLU A 162 -7.55 -25.07 7.22
C GLU A 162 -8.36 -25.01 5.92
N VAL A 163 -9.23 -25.99 5.67
CA VAL A 163 -10.16 -25.96 4.53
C VAL A 163 -11.06 -24.73 4.61
N ARG A 164 -11.60 -24.41 5.80
CA ARG A 164 -12.43 -23.22 6.04
C ARG A 164 -11.66 -21.92 5.78
N ARG A 165 -10.41 -21.80 6.26
CA ARG A 165 -9.55 -20.63 6.05
C ARG A 165 -9.06 -20.48 4.60
N ASN A 166 -9.06 -21.56 3.83
CA ASN A 166 -8.72 -21.55 2.41
C ASN A 166 -9.92 -21.21 1.49
N GLY A 167 -11.06 -20.82 2.08
CA GLY A 167 -12.25 -20.33 1.36
C GLY A 167 -12.34 -18.81 1.31
N PHE A 168 -13.21 -18.29 0.44
CA PHE A 168 -13.52 -16.86 0.39
C PHE A 168 -14.49 -16.46 1.51
N GLY A 169 -14.23 -15.31 2.12
CA GLY A 169 -15.09 -14.72 3.14
C GLY A 169 -16.22 -13.85 2.57
N ASN A 170 -17.01 -13.25 3.47
CA ASN A 170 -18.06 -12.30 3.13
C ASN A 170 -17.73 -10.93 3.73
N ASN A 171 -18.20 -9.84 3.09
CA ASN A 171 -18.16 -8.53 3.75
C ASN A 171 -19.25 -8.48 4.83
N THR A 172 -19.01 -7.73 5.90
CA THR A 172 -19.96 -7.61 7.01
C THR A 172 -20.23 -6.14 7.30
N LEU A 173 -21.50 -5.77 7.42
CA LEU A 173 -21.95 -4.45 7.83
C LEU A 173 -22.41 -4.51 9.29
N PHE A 174 -21.86 -3.63 10.12
CA PHE A 174 -22.25 -3.45 11.52
C PHE A 174 -23.07 -2.18 11.69
N VAL A 175 -24.19 -2.28 12.40
CA VAL A 175 -25.11 -1.18 12.64
C VAL A 175 -25.47 -1.10 14.12
N GLY A 176 -25.21 0.03 14.76
CA GLY A 176 -25.61 0.27 16.15
C GLY A 176 -27.10 0.60 16.31
N SER A 177 -27.64 0.34 17.49
CA SER A 177 -29.07 0.56 17.83
C SER A 177 -29.58 1.99 17.69
N GLU A 178 -28.69 2.98 17.65
CA GLU A 178 -29.07 4.39 17.43
C GLU A 178 -29.30 4.72 15.95
N SER A 179 -28.92 3.82 15.04
CA SER A 179 -29.13 3.99 13.61
C SER A 179 -30.57 3.66 13.23
N ARG A 180 -31.16 4.48 12.36
CA ARG A 180 -32.47 4.22 11.75
C ARG A 180 -32.50 2.94 10.91
N LEU A 181 -31.34 2.42 10.53
CA LEU A 181 -31.21 1.17 9.80
C LEU A 181 -31.33 -0.06 10.72
N TYR A 182 -31.14 0.10 12.03
CA TYR A 182 -31.15 -1.01 12.99
C TYR A 182 -32.48 -1.75 13.03
N ASP A 183 -33.59 -1.01 13.20
CA ASP A 183 -34.93 -1.60 13.28
C ASP A 183 -35.30 -2.31 11.96
N PHE A 184 -34.94 -1.70 10.83
CA PHE A 184 -35.13 -2.30 9.50
C PHE A 184 -34.41 -3.64 9.37
N LEU A 185 -33.15 -3.73 9.82
CA LEU A 185 -32.39 -4.99 9.76
C LEU A 185 -32.95 -6.03 10.72
N CYS A 186 -33.36 -5.64 11.93
CA CYS A 186 -34.02 -6.54 12.88
C CYS A 186 -35.30 -7.16 12.28
N GLU A 187 -36.16 -6.33 11.68
CA GLU A 187 -37.46 -6.75 11.16
C GLU A 187 -37.34 -7.56 9.85
N GLU A 188 -36.55 -7.10 8.89
CA GLU A 188 -36.51 -7.69 7.55
C GLU A 188 -35.54 -8.87 7.43
N ILE A 189 -34.50 -8.95 8.27
CA ILE A 189 -33.46 -9.99 8.19
C ILE A 189 -33.64 -11.07 9.27
N TYR A 190 -33.87 -10.65 10.52
CA TYR A 190 -33.86 -11.57 11.66
C TYR A 190 -35.26 -11.97 12.15
N ALA A 191 -36.28 -11.10 12.01
CA ALA A 191 -37.65 -11.42 12.41
C ALA A 191 -38.42 -12.20 11.33
N LYS A 192 -38.27 -11.80 10.06
CA LYS A 192 -38.72 -12.59 8.91
C LYS A 192 -37.57 -13.50 8.53
N LYS A 193 -37.81 -14.81 8.38
CA LYS A 193 -36.87 -15.72 7.70
C LYS A 193 -37.24 -15.77 6.22
N PRO A 194 -36.75 -14.87 5.35
CA PRO A 194 -36.96 -15.02 3.92
C PRO A 194 -36.05 -16.15 3.42
N SER A 195 -36.45 -17.40 3.63
CA SER A 195 -35.80 -18.55 3.03
C SER A 195 -36.31 -18.73 1.60
N THR A 196 -35.39 -18.97 0.66
CA THR A 196 -35.74 -19.61 -0.62
C THR A 196 -36.11 -21.08 -0.37
N ASP A 197 -36.74 -21.74 -1.35
CA ASP A 197 -37.11 -23.17 -1.25
C ASP A 197 -35.88 -24.07 -0.99
N ASP A 198 -34.66 -23.61 -1.32
CA ASP A 198 -33.38 -24.30 -1.10
C ASP A 198 -32.74 -24.02 0.28
N GLY A 199 -33.44 -23.31 1.18
CA GLY A 199 -32.93 -23.00 2.53
C GLY A 199 -31.86 -21.91 2.59
N THR A 200 -31.56 -21.24 1.47
CA THR A 200 -30.63 -20.10 1.45
C THR A 200 -31.34 -18.78 1.78
N PRO A 201 -30.73 -17.87 2.57
CA PRO A 201 -31.34 -16.59 2.87
C PRO A 201 -31.43 -15.70 1.63
N LYS A 202 -32.62 -15.18 1.33
CA LYS A 202 -32.83 -14.25 0.21
C LYS A 202 -32.14 -12.90 0.52
N PRO A 203 -31.31 -12.36 -0.40
CA PRO A 203 -30.73 -11.02 -0.22
C PRO A 203 -31.82 -9.94 -0.18
N VAL A 204 -31.71 -9.00 0.75
CA VAL A 204 -32.61 -7.85 0.90
C VAL A 204 -31.86 -6.57 0.55
N ALA A 205 -32.47 -5.69 -0.25
CA ALA A 205 -31.85 -4.42 -0.61
C ALA A 205 -31.82 -3.45 0.58
N VAL A 206 -30.67 -2.82 0.81
CA VAL A 206 -30.52 -1.78 1.85
C VAL A 206 -31.33 -0.54 1.45
N ASN A 207 -32.13 0.00 2.36
CA ASN A 207 -32.89 1.22 2.13
C ASN A 207 -31.96 2.47 2.21
N PRO A 208 -31.69 3.16 1.09
CA PRO A 208 -30.74 4.28 1.07
C PRO A 208 -31.21 5.48 1.90
N ALA A 209 -32.52 5.65 2.09
CA ALA A 209 -33.07 6.75 2.89
C ALA A 209 -32.83 6.54 4.39
N LEU A 210 -32.74 5.29 4.85
CA LEU A 210 -32.44 4.96 6.25
C LEU A 210 -30.93 4.90 6.51
N SER A 211 -30.14 4.50 5.52
CA SER A 211 -28.68 4.34 5.62
C SER A 211 -27.88 5.61 5.30
N GLY A 212 -28.53 6.70 4.90
CA GLY A 212 -27.84 7.94 4.49
C GLY A 212 -27.18 7.85 3.11
N GLY A 213 -27.65 6.95 2.24
CA GLY A 213 -27.21 6.83 0.86
C GLY A 213 -26.45 5.53 0.53
N VAL A 214 -26.28 4.61 1.49
CA VAL A 214 -25.68 3.30 1.24
C VAL A 214 -26.65 2.44 0.44
N THR A 215 -26.18 1.87 -0.65
CA THR A 215 -26.89 0.93 -1.53
C THR A 215 -26.17 -0.41 -1.55
N GLY A 216 -26.89 -1.50 -1.77
CA GLY A 216 -26.34 -2.85 -1.76
C GLY A 216 -27.37 -3.85 -1.27
N TYR A 217 -26.93 -5.07 -1.00
CA TYR A 217 -27.78 -6.14 -0.48
C TYR A 217 -27.23 -6.68 0.82
N VAL A 218 -28.13 -7.14 1.70
CA VAL A 218 -27.79 -7.71 2.99
C VAL A 218 -28.44 -9.08 3.18
N LYS A 219 -27.75 -9.94 3.93
CA LYS A 219 -28.19 -11.29 4.33
C LYS A 219 -27.92 -11.48 5.83
N PRO A 220 -28.65 -12.39 6.51
CA PRO A 220 -28.38 -12.70 7.91
C PRO A 220 -26.94 -13.21 8.07
N ASP A 221 -26.26 -12.67 9.07
CA ASP A 221 -24.98 -13.18 9.53
C ASP A 221 -25.26 -14.35 10.48
N PRO A 222 -24.80 -15.58 10.17
CA PRO A 222 -25.10 -16.76 10.99
C PRO A 222 -24.52 -16.67 12.40
N VAL A 223 -23.53 -15.80 12.64
CA VAL A 223 -22.88 -15.63 13.95
C VAL A 223 -23.62 -14.60 14.80
N CYS A 224 -24.43 -13.73 14.19
CA CYS A 224 -25.10 -12.64 14.88
C CYS A 224 -26.34 -13.12 15.63
N VAL A 225 -26.40 -12.85 16.93
CA VAL A 225 -27.62 -12.98 17.73
C VAL A 225 -27.88 -11.62 18.39
N PRO A 226 -28.91 -10.86 17.95
CA PRO A 226 -29.20 -9.53 18.49
C PRO A 226 -29.37 -9.54 20.02
N GLY A 227 -28.71 -8.61 20.71
CA GLY A 227 -28.78 -8.48 22.18
C GLY A 227 -28.04 -9.55 22.97
N SER A 228 -27.31 -10.46 22.31
CA SER A 228 -26.46 -11.44 22.98
C SER A 228 -25.20 -10.80 23.59
N THR A 229 -24.46 -11.55 24.39
CA THR A 229 -23.14 -11.12 24.86
C THR A 229 -22.09 -11.46 23.81
N PHE A 230 -21.35 -10.46 23.36
CA PHE A 230 -20.18 -10.69 22.52
C PHE A 230 -18.98 -10.98 23.43
N ASN A 231 -18.52 -12.23 23.40
CA ASN A 231 -17.37 -12.65 24.20
C ASN A 231 -16.07 -12.19 23.52
N SER A 232 -15.18 -11.57 24.28
CA SER A 232 -13.91 -11.07 23.77
C SER A 232 -13.02 -12.25 23.34
N PRO A 233 -12.58 -12.32 22.08
CA PRO A 233 -11.64 -13.35 21.63
C PRO A 233 -10.20 -13.09 22.11
N LEU A 234 -9.94 -11.92 22.68
CA LEU A 234 -8.61 -11.47 23.10
C LEU A 234 -8.43 -11.64 24.62
N THR A 235 -8.57 -12.86 25.12
CA THR A 235 -8.54 -13.16 26.56
C THR A 235 -7.24 -12.79 27.27
N SER A 236 -6.14 -12.63 26.52
CA SER A 236 -4.84 -12.22 27.04
C SER A 236 -4.68 -10.70 27.13
N GLN A 237 -5.60 -9.94 26.54
CA GLN A 237 -5.67 -8.49 26.66
C GLN A 237 -6.84 -8.20 27.60
N ASP A 238 -6.70 -7.24 28.51
CA ASP A 238 -7.74 -6.87 29.50
C ASP A 238 -8.94 -6.18 28.81
N LEU A 239 -9.59 -6.90 27.90
CA LEU A 239 -10.70 -6.47 27.07
C LEU A 239 -11.91 -7.29 27.48
N HIS A 240 -12.86 -6.63 28.14
CA HIS A 240 -14.06 -7.24 28.69
C HIS A 240 -15.06 -7.64 27.61
N ASP A 241 -15.91 -8.62 27.97
CA ASP A 241 -17.06 -9.01 27.16
C ASP A 241 -18.06 -7.87 27.03
N ILE A 242 -18.67 -7.76 25.85
CA ILE A 242 -19.71 -6.76 25.60
C ILE A 242 -21.04 -7.41 25.91
N HIS A 243 -21.53 -7.16 27.13
CA HIS A 243 -22.86 -7.60 27.54
C HIS A 243 -23.94 -6.76 26.87
N ASN A 244 -25.03 -7.43 26.46
CA ASN A 244 -26.16 -6.80 25.79
C ASN A 244 -25.69 -5.97 24.57
N ASP A 245 -25.05 -6.64 23.61
CA ASP A 245 -24.54 -5.99 22.41
C ASP A 245 -25.68 -5.24 21.70
N ARG A 246 -25.50 -3.92 21.61
CA ARG A 246 -26.45 -2.98 21.00
C ARG A 246 -26.14 -2.73 19.54
N SER A 247 -25.47 -3.68 18.88
CA SER A 247 -25.19 -3.68 17.46
C SER A 247 -25.76 -4.92 16.78
N ILE A 248 -25.91 -4.83 15.47
CA ILE A 248 -26.30 -5.95 14.62
C ILE A 248 -25.32 -6.05 13.46
N SER A 249 -24.91 -7.28 13.14
CA SER A 249 -24.11 -7.58 11.95
C SER A 249 -24.97 -8.24 10.90
N VAL A 250 -24.68 -7.95 9.63
CA VAL A 250 -25.29 -8.60 8.46
C VAL A 250 -24.22 -8.80 7.41
N LEU A 251 -24.30 -9.88 6.64
CA LEU A 251 -23.44 -10.05 5.48
C LEU A 251 -23.86 -9.04 4.41
N TYR A 252 -22.89 -8.39 3.77
CA TYR A 252 -23.11 -7.28 2.85
C TYR A 252 -22.51 -7.55 1.47
N ASP A 253 -23.33 -7.38 0.44
CA ASP A 253 -22.95 -7.47 -0.95
C ASP A 253 -23.02 -6.06 -1.59
N PHE A 254 -21.91 -5.65 -2.20
CA PHE A 254 -21.86 -4.41 -2.97
C PHE A 254 -22.85 -4.45 -4.14
N PRO A 255 -23.42 -3.30 -4.53
CA PRO A 255 -24.30 -3.24 -5.70
C PRO A 255 -23.51 -3.61 -6.97
N GLU A 256 -24.13 -4.42 -7.83
CA GLU A 256 -23.51 -4.82 -9.09
C GLU A 256 -23.31 -3.62 -10.03
N GLN A 257 -22.10 -3.52 -10.59
CA GLN A 257 -21.79 -2.56 -11.64
C GLN A 257 -22.30 -3.08 -12.99
N LYS A 258 -23.52 -2.68 -13.38
CA LYS A 258 -24.15 -3.10 -14.64
C LYS A 258 -23.56 -2.46 -15.90
N THR A 259 -22.88 -1.33 -15.73
CA THR A 259 -22.29 -0.56 -16.84
C THR A 259 -20.87 -0.15 -16.48
N PRO A 260 -19.93 -0.11 -17.44
CA PRO A 260 -18.60 0.40 -17.21
C PRO A 260 -18.63 1.79 -16.57
N HIS A 261 -17.79 1.98 -15.55
CA HIS A 261 -17.67 3.25 -14.86
C HIS A 261 -17.16 4.31 -15.83
N ARG A 262 -17.68 5.53 -15.73
CA ARG A 262 -17.30 6.65 -16.59
C ARG A 262 -16.63 7.72 -15.75
N SER A 263 -15.44 8.15 -16.17
CA SER A 263 -14.69 9.24 -15.55
C SER A 263 -15.32 10.60 -15.84
N VAL A 264 -16.49 10.86 -15.26
CA VAL A 264 -17.29 12.08 -15.45
C VAL A 264 -17.78 12.61 -14.11
N LEU A 265 -17.96 13.94 -14.02
CA LEU A 265 -18.53 14.56 -12.84
C LEU A 265 -20.03 14.26 -12.76
N LEU A 266 -20.51 13.87 -11.59
CA LEU A 266 -21.92 13.61 -11.35
C LEU A 266 -22.74 14.91 -11.45
N LYS A 267 -23.97 14.79 -11.96
CA LYS A 267 -24.92 15.89 -11.99
C LYS A 267 -25.22 16.35 -10.56
N GLY A 268 -25.15 17.66 -10.32
CA GLY A 268 -25.40 18.24 -9.00
C GLY A 268 -24.14 18.43 -8.15
N LEU A 269 -22.95 18.10 -8.66
CA LEU A 269 -21.68 18.42 -8.01
C LEU A 269 -21.57 19.92 -7.73
N LYS A 270 -21.34 20.27 -6.47
CA LYS A 270 -20.96 21.62 -6.04
C LYS A 270 -19.44 21.64 -5.86
N PRO A 271 -18.68 22.31 -6.74
CA PRO A 271 -17.23 22.29 -6.65
C PRO A 271 -16.76 22.96 -5.34
N PRO A 272 -15.72 22.42 -4.68
CA PRO A 272 -15.16 23.07 -3.51
C PRO A 272 -14.56 24.43 -3.88
N LYS A 273 -14.44 25.31 -2.89
CA LYS A 273 -13.80 26.61 -3.06
C LYS A 273 -12.37 26.42 -3.59
N ARG A 274 -11.99 27.20 -4.60
CA ARG A 274 -10.62 27.19 -5.13
C ARG A 274 -9.64 27.59 -4.04
N VAL A 275 -8.61 26.77 -3.85
CA VAL A 275 -7.56 26.98 -2.85
C VAL A 275 -6.35 27.70 -3.45
N LEU A 276 -6.06 27.50 -4.74
CA LEU A 276 -4.89 28.07 -5.40
C LEU A 276 -4.98 29.59 -5.52
N SER A 277 -3.97 30.26 -4.97
CA SER A 277 -3.72 31.70 -5.09
C SER A 277 -3.16 32.08 -6.46
N ALA A 278 -3.22 33.37 -6.80
CA ALA A 278 -2.63 33.88 -8.03
C ALA A 278 -1.10 33.65 -8.11
N ALA A 279 -0.41 33.73 -6.96
CA ALA A 279 1.03 33.48 -6.88
C ALA A 279 1.36 32.01 -7.19
N GLU A 280 0.64 31.06 -6.61
CA GLU A 280 0.82 29.62 -6.88
C GLU A 280 0.53 29.29 -8.34
N ILE A 281 -0.50 29.92 -8.93
CA ILE A 281 -0.80 29.76 -10.36
C ILE A 281 0.35 30.27 -11.23
N ASP A 282 0.96 31.41 -10.89
CA ASP A 282 2.11 31.94 -11.63
C ASP A 282 3.35 31.04 -11.44
N TRP A 283 3.58 30.52 -10.24
CA TRP A 283 4.67 29.58 -9.94
C TRP A 283 4.56 28.29 -10.73
N VAL A 284 3.37 27.71 -10.85
CA VAL A 284 3.15 26.50 -11.65
C VAL A 284 3.40 26.80 -13.14
N LYS A 285 3.02 27.98 -13.63
CA LYS A 285 3.18 28.35 -15.04
C LYS A 285 4.62 28.69 -15.43
N ARG A 286 5.36 29.38 -14.55
CA ARG A 286 6.67 29.98 -14.88
C ARG A 286 7.85 29.38 -14.10
N GLY A 287 7.58 28.44 -13.19
CA GLY A 287 8.53 28.00 -12.17
C GLY A 287 8.64 29.01 -11.02
N SER A 288 8.99 28.52 -9.83
CA SER A 288 9.18 29.37 -8.65
C SER A 288 10.17 30.51 -8.93
N PRO A 289 9.89 31.77 -8.51
CA PRO A 289 10.81 32.89 -8.61
C PRO A 289 12.20 32.59 -8.03
N ASP A 290 12.27 31.76 -6.99
CA ASP A 290 13.52 31.35 -6.34
C ASP A 290 14.41 30.48 -7.24
N ASN A 291 13.90 30.01 -8.38
CA ASN A 291 14.64 29.21 -9.35
C ASN A 291 15.00 30.00 -10.62
N ARG A 292 14.73 31.31 -10.68
CA ARG A 292 15.12 32.19 -11.81
C ARG A 292 16.59 32.61 -11.76
N GLY A 293 17.48 31.71 -11.31
CA GLY A 293 18.92 31.96 -11.20
C GLY A 293 19.82 30.75 -11.44
N ARG A 294 19.30 29.54 -11.66
CA ARG A 294 20.13 28.38 -12.04
C ARG A 294 19.51 27.65 -13.21
N GLY A 295 19.81 28.17 -14.40
CA GLY A 295 19.66 27.45 -15.64
C GLY A 295 20.44 26.13 -15.61
N ARG A 296 19.89 25.15 -16.32
CA ARG A 296 20.58 24.08 -17.05
C ARG A 296 22.02 23.76 -16.61
N GLY A 297 22.21 22.60 -15.98
CA GLY A 297 23.47 21.86 -16.05
C GLY A 297 24.10 21.54 -14.69
N ARG A 298 24.28 20.23 -14.48
CA ARG A 298 25.12 19.58 -13.46
C ARG A 298 24.65 19.70 -12.00
N GLY A 299 24.38 18.52 -11.43
CA GLY A 299 24.24 18.35 -10.00
C GLY A 299 25.47 18.90 -9.27
N SER A 300 25.22 19.72 -8.27
CA SER A 300 26.22 20.05 -7.25
C SER A 300 25.79 19.36 -5.97
N PHE A 301 26.53 18.31 -5.63
CA PHE A 301 26.51 17.69 -4.32
C PHE A 301 26.95 18.73 -3.28
N GLY A 302 26.13 18.98 -2.26
CA GLY A 302 26.56 19.82 -1.14
C GLY A 302 25.42 20.29 -0.26
N GLY A 303 25.16 19.54 0.81
CA GLY A 303 24.87 20.10 2.13
C GLY A 303 23.51 20.76 2.36
N GLY A 304 22.64 20.04 3.07
CA GLY A 304 21.97 20.54 4.28
C GLY A 304 21.03 21.73 4.15
N GLY A 305 19.75 21.48 4.42
CA GLY A 305 18.81 22.52 4.83
C GLY A 305 17.59 22.62 3.93
N GLY A 306 16.76 21.59 3.93
CA GLY A 306 15.35 21.82 3.62
C GLY A 306 14.74 22.62 4.78
N PRO A 307 14.10 23.78 4.56
CA PRO A 307 13.16 24.31 5.51
C PRO A 307 11.80 23.70 5.13
N GLY A 308 11.24 22.78 5.90
CA GLY A 308 10.99 22.99 7.31
C GLY A 308 9.60 23.59 7.43
N ARG A 309 8.65 22.74 7.80
CA ARG A 309 7.32 23.11 8.31
C ARG A 309 7.51 24.20 9.37
N ASN A 310 7.06 25.43 9.11
CA ASN A 310 6.89 26.42 10.16
C ASN A 310 5.57 27.16 9.94
N PHE A 311 4.54 26.62 10.61
CA PHE A 311 3.41 27.37 11.09
C PHE A 311 3.90 28.55 11.96
N HIS A 312 3.18 29.66 11.88
CA HIS A 312 3.24 30.82 12.79
C HIS A 312 4.57 31.60 12.85
N ARG A 313 4.67 32.66 12.03
CA ARG A 313 5.21 33.94 12.51
C ARG A 313 4.44 35.10 11.91
N ASN A 314 3.50 35.57 12.72
CA ASN A 314 3.04 36.94 12.71
C ASN A 314 4.27 37.84 12.91
N ASN A 315 4.67 38.65 11.93
CA ASN A 315 5.35 39.90 12.26
C ASN A 315 5.22 40.94 11.15
N ASN A 316 4.73 42.09 11.57
CA ASN A 316 4.69 43.34 10.85
C ASN A 316 6.09 43.70 10.37
N ASN A 317 6.22 43.96 9.07
CA ASN A 317 7.37 44.62 8.51
C ASN A 317 7.15 46.14 8.64
N HIS A 318 7.97 46.82 9.45
CA HIS A 318 8.19 48.24 9.29
C HIS A 318 9.65 48.47 8.91
N ASN A 319 9.78 49.07 7.74
CA ASN A 319 10.96 49.32 6.94
C ASN A 319 12.08 50.04 7.71
N GLN A 320 13.31 49.59 7.49
CA GLN A 320 14.50 50.43 7.64
C GLN A 320 14.56 51.42 6.47
N HIS A 321 14.73 52.71 6.77
CA HIS A 321 15.46 53.61 5.89
C HIS A 321 16.52 54.37 6.69
N GLN A 322 17.75 54.25 6.22
CA GLN A 322 18.89 55.11 6.57
C GLN A 322 18.69 56.49 5.93
N ASN A 323 18.95 57.59 6.66
CA ASN A 323 19.92 58.60 6.21
C ASN A 323 20.29 59.59 7.32
N ASN A 324 21.52 60.10 7.20
CA ASN A 324 22.25 61.02 8.05
C ASN A 324 21.73 62.46 7.97
N GLY A 325 21.79 63.24 9.06
CA GLY A 325 21.41 64.67 9.05
C GLY A 325 21.56 65.37 10.40
N TYR A 326 22.50 66.31 10.45
CA TYR A 326 22.86 67.23 11.53
C TYR A 326 21.71 68.21 11.92
N TYR A 327 21.86 68.87 13.09
CA TYR A 327 21.08 69.99 13.68
C TYR A 327 19.96 69.68 14.69
N GLY A 328 20.26 69.94 15.96
CA GLY A 328 19.75 71.12 16.68
C GLY A 328 18.29 71.17 17.15
N GLY A 329 18.12 71.16 18.48
CA GLY A 329 17.29 72.15 19.18
C GLY A 329 15.87 71.76 19.63
N GLY A 330 15.59 72.11 20.90
CA GLY A 330 14.26 72.48 21.42
C GLY A 330 13.34 71.30 21.78
N GLU A 331 13.05 71.06 23.07
CA GLU A 331 12.09 71.78 23.93
C GLU A 331 10.68 71.16 23.91
N ASN A 332 10.14 71.06 25.14
CA ASN A 332 8.75 70.87 25.52
C ASN A 332 8.15 69.48 25.26
N GLY A 333 7.55 68.79 26.24
CA GLY A 333 6.99 69.25 27.50
C GLY A 333 5.62 68.59 27.68
N HIS A 334 5.30 68.24 28.94
CA HIS A 334 3.96 67.86 29.44
C HIS A 334 3.50 66.42 29.13
N THR A 335 2.96 65.62 30.05
CA THR A 335 2.59 65.80 31.47
C THR A 335 2.37 64.40 32.08
N ASN A 336 2.95 64.22 33.26
CA ASN A 336 2.66 63.35 34.43
C ASN A 336 1.15 63.01 34.67
N PRO A 337 0.73 62.22 35.70
CA PRO A 337 1.41 61.21 36.55
C PRO A 337 0.60 59.90 36.85
N ASN A 338 1.30 58.91 37.43
CA ASN A 338 1.05 58.09 38.66
C ASN A 338 -0.39 57.69 39.08
N PHE A 339 -0.70 56.55 39.70
CA PHE A 339 -0.14 55.81 40.87
C PHE A 339 -0.77 54.39 40.83
N ARG A 340 -0.11 53.25 41.03
CA ARG A 340 0.58 52.67 42.22
C ARG A 340 -0.29 52.51 43.49
N GLY A 341 -0.71 51.26 43.74
CA GLY A 341 -0.41 50.56 45.01
C GLY A 341 -1.53 50.38 46.05
N GLY A 342 -1.75 49.12 46.45
CA GLY A 342 -1.55 48.74 47.86
C GLY A 342 -2.78 48.41 48.74
N HIS A 343 -2.91 47.10 49.04
CA HIS A 343 -3.18 46.46 50.34
C HIS A 343 -4.54 46.53 51.10
N GLY A 344 -4.95 45.32 51.54
CA GLY A 344 -5.72 45.00 52.76
C GLY A 344 -7.23 44.82 52.56
N GLY A 345 -7.94 43.79 53.04
CA GLY A 345 -7.66 42.65 53.91
C GLY A 345 -9.00 42.06 54.41
N ALA A 346 -8.99 40.77 54.80
CA ALA A 346 -10.00 40.02 55.60
C ALA A 346 -11.41 39.76 55.00
N GLY A 347 -12.06 38.59 55.11
CA GLY A 347 -11.77 37.32 55.81
C GLY A 347 -12.93 36.30 55.71
N GLY A 348 -12.73 35.09 56.28
CA GLY A 348 -13.71 33.99 56.53
C GLY A 348 -13.76 32.89 55.45
N ALA A 349 -13.05 31.74 55.51
CA ALA A 349 -13.19 30.53 56.38
C ALA A 349 -14.57 29.86 56.22
N TYR A 350 -14.75 28.64 55.69
CA TYR A 350 -14.35 27.27 56.11
C TYR A 350 -14.40 26.33 54.87
N GLY A 351 -13.76 25.15 54.71
CA GLY A 351 -12.89 24.29 55.51
C GLY A 351 -12.56 23.00 54.72
N GLY A 352 -11.43 22.35 55.04
CA GLY A 352 -10.93 21.06 54.51
C GLY A 352 -9.71 21.24 53.58
N GLY A 353 -8.45 21.23 54.02
CA GLY A 353 -7.73 20.15 54.73
C GLY A 353 -6.74 19.49 53.75
N SER A 354 -5.60 20.12 53.45
CA SER A 354 -4.25 19.88 54.04
C SER A 354 -3.43 18.83 53.24
N CYS A 355 -2.53 19.24 52.34
CA CYS A 355 -1.07 19.49 52.48
C CYS A 355 -0.22 18.19 52.55
N GLY A 356 1.00 18.09 52.00
CA GLY A 356 1.90 19.07 51.44
C GLY A 356 3.08 18.40 50.74
N SER A 357 3.86 19.24 50.06
CA SER A 357 5.12 18.92 49.37
C SER A 357 6.30 18.92 50.35
N SER A 358 7.32 18.09 50.14
CA SER A 358 8.70 18.52 49.77
C SER A 358 9.84 17.58 50.25
N GLY A 359 10.80 17.39 49.33
CA GLY A 359 12.25 17.17 49.57
C GLY A 359 12.70 15.74 49.90
N GLY A 360 13.79 15.18 49.36
CA GLY A 360 14.89 15.68 48.54
C GLY A 360 16.17 14.85 48.79
N GLY A 361 17.06 14.73 47.77
CA GLY A 361 18.44 14.22 47.85
C GLY A 361 18.62 12.75 47.39
N GLY A 362 19.60 12.33 46.58
CA GLY A 362 20.84 12.95 46.08
C GLY A 362 22.02 11.97 46.23
N TYR A 363 22.87 11.90 45.20
CA TYR A 363 24.25 11.32 45.10
C TYR A 363 24.47 9.88 44.56
N GLY A 364 25.29 9.81 43.50
CA GLY A 364 26.35 8.78 43.33
C GLY A 364 26.28 7.94 42.04
N GLY A 365 27.12 8.25 41.04
CA GLY A 365 27.31 7.42 39.83
C GLY A 365 28.61 6.61 39.84
N TYR A 366 28.83 5.78 38.80
CA TYR A 366 30.07 5.57 38.01
C TYR A 366 29.99 4.34 37.07
N GLY A 367 30.44 4.54 35.82
CA GLY A 367 31.01 3.53 34.87
C GLY A 367 30.03 2.70 34.03
N GLY A 368 30.17 2.51 32.71
CA GLY A 368 31.21 2.84 31.74
C GLY A 368 31.42 1.67 30.73
N TYR A 369 31.45 2.01 29.42
CA TYR A 369 31.95 1.24 28.26
C TYR A 369 31.18 -0.01 27.78
N GLY A 370 31.05 -0.30 26.48
CA GLY A 370 31.65 0.30 25.28
C GLY A 370 31.05 -0.29 23.99
N GLY A 371 31.14 0.47 22.91
CA GLY A 371 30.83 0.02 21.55
C GLY A 371 31.98 -0.78 20.93
N TYR A 372 31.65 -1.63 19.96
CA TYR A 372 32.63 -2.23 19.05
C TYR A 372 32.28 -1.88 17.60
N GLN A 373 33.07 -0.94 17.12
CA GLN A 373 33.41 -0.67 15.74
C GLN A 373 34.37 -1.79 15.29
N GLN A 374 34.08 -2.49 14.20
CA GLN A 374 35.04 -3.43 13.59
C GLN A 374 35.70 -2.76 12.38
N ASP A 375 36.99 -2.49 12.55
CA ASP A 375 37.94 -2.10 11.51
C ASP A 375 38.16 -3.26 10.52
N TYR A 376 37.98 -2.99 9.22
CA TYR A 376 38.54 -3.81 8.16
C TYR A 376 40.00 -3.40 7.96
N GLN A 377 40.92 -4.22 8.47
CA GLN A 377 42.33 -4.15 8.10
C GLN A 377 42.55 -4.76 6.72
N SER A 378 43.19 -3.97 5.86
CA SER A 378 43.75 -4.34 4.57
C SER A 378 44.83 -5.42 4.75
N LEU A 379 44.59 -6.61 4.20
CA LEU A 379 45.65 -7.55 3.83
C LEU A 379 45.35 -8.05 2.41
N GLY A 380 46.23 -7.69 1.48
CA GLY A 380 46.13 -8.03 0.08
C GLY A 380 46.56 -9.47 -0.22
N GLY A 381 45.83 -10.09 -1.14
CA GLY A 381 46.23 -11.25 -1.94
C GLY A 381 45.36 -11.26 -3.21
N PRO A 382 45.88 -11.60 -4.39
CA PRO A 382 45.10 -11.58 -5.62
C PRO A 382 44.02 -12.67 -5.59
N PRO A 383 42.77 -12.39 -6.01
CA PRO A 383 41.74 -13.42 -6.10
C PRO A 383 42.06 -14.41 -7.22
N PRO A 384 41.79 -15.72 -7.03
CA PRO A 384 41.90 -16.70 -8.09
C PRO A 384 40.88 -16.39 -9.20
N ALA A 385 41.22 -16.75 -10.44
CA ALA A 385 40.40 -16.51 -11.62
C ALA A 385 38.95 -17.00 -11.42
N ALA A 386 37.99 -16.09 -11.55
CA ALA A 386 36.57 -16.40 -11.44
C ALA A 386 36.18 -17.40 -12.53
N ALA A 387 35.68 -18.57 -12.11
CA ALA A 387 34.94 -19.46 -12.98
C ALA A 387 33.70 -18.73 -13.52
N ALA A 388 33.36 -19.01 -14.79
CA ALA A 388 32.23 -18.39 -15.46
C ALA A 388 30.92 -18.65 -14.69
N PRO A 389 30.03 -17.66 -14.57
CA PRO A 389 28.72 -17.86 -13.95
C PRO A 389 27.88 -18.84 -14.79
N PRO A 390 27.01 -19.65 -14.16
CA PRO A 390 26.08 -20.50 -14.88
C PRO A 390 25.08 -19.63 -15.67
N PRO A 391 24.59 -20.10 -16.84
CA PRO A 391 23.68 -19.34 -17.67
C PRO A 391 22.34 -19.13 -16.93
N ALA A 392 21.88 -17.87 -16.89
CA ALA A 392 20.53 -17.53 -16.50
C ALA A 392 19.54 -18.32 -17.37
N ALA A 393 18.52 -18.92 -16.75
CA ALA A 393 17.46 -19.59 -17.50
C ALA A 393 16.84 -18.59 -18.50
N PRO A 394 16.80 -18.90 -19.81
CA PRO A 394 16.24 -17.97 -20.78
C PRO A 394 14.76 -17.78 -20.49
N TYR A 395 14.28 -16.54 -20.65
CA TYR A 395 12.86 -16.21 -20.64
C TYR A 395 12.15 -17.13 -21.66
N GLY A 396 11.46 -18.15 -21.17
CA GLY A 396 10.77 -19.15 -22.00
C GLY A 396 9.64 -18.48 -22.78
N GLY A 397 9.64 -18.65 -24.10
CA GLY A 397 8.58 -18.16 -24.98
C GLY A 397 7.24 -18.79 -24.64
N TYR A 398 6.22 -17.96 -24.42
CA TYR A 398 4.84 -18.43 -24.28
C TYR A 398 4.38 -19.08 -25.59
N GLY A 399 4.06 -20.38 -25.50
CA GLY A 399 3.37 -21.12 -26.55
C GLY A 399 1.97 -20.55 -26.78
N ALA A 400 1.61 -20.40 -28.06
CA ALA A 400 0.29 -19.98 -28.49
C ALA A 400 -0.81 -20.87 -27.87
N ALA A 401 -1.91 -20.25 -27.44
CA ALA A 401 -3.12 -20.94 -27.06
C ALA A 401 -3.56 -21.91 -28.18
N PRO A 402 -3.92 -23.18 -27.88
CA PRO A 402 -4.42 -24.08 -28.90
C PRO A 402 -5.78 -23.56 -29.39
N ALA A 403 -5.93 -23.50 -30.71
CA ALA A 403 -7.19 -23.18 -31.36
C ALA A 403 -8.29 -24.14 -30.87
N ALA A 404 -9.36 -23.58 -30.30
CA ALA A 404 -10.55 -24.32 -29.94
C ALA A 404 -11.19 -24.89 -31.22
N GLY A 405 -10.95 -26.18 -31.47
CA GLY A 405 -11.67 -26.96 -32.46
C GLY A 405 -13.12 -27.12 -31.99
N GLY A 406 -14.05 -26.54 -32.73
CA GLY A 406 -15.47 -26.76 -32.53
C GLY A 406 -15.83 -28.22 -32.82
N THR A 407 -16.50 -28.85 -31.88
CA THR A 407 -17.31 -30.05 -32.13
C THR A 407 -18.74 -29.74 -31.74
N ALA A 408 -19.57 -29.55 -32.76
CA ALA A 408 -21.01 -29.67 -32.70
C ALA A 408 -21.38 -31.13 -32.47
N TYR A 409 -22.24 -31.44 -31.51
CA TYR A 409 -23.16 -32.59 -31.54
C TYR A 409 -24.30 -32.41 -30.54
N GLY A 410 -25.53 -32.63 -31.02
CA GLY A 410 -26.66 -33.17 -30.25
C GLY A 410 -27.59 -32.18 -29.58
#